data_AF-A0A0X3TYS0-F1
#
_entry.id   AF-A0A0X3TYS0-F1
#
_cell.length_a   1.000
_cell.length_b   1.000
_cell.length_c   1.000
_cell.angle_alpha   90.00
_cell.angle_beta   90.00
_cell.angle_gamma   90.00
#
_symmetry.space_group_name_H-M   'P 1'
#
loop_
_entity.id
_entity.type
_entity.pdbx_description
1 polymer ?
#
loop_
_entity_poly.entity_id
_entity_poly.type
_entity_poly.pdbx_seq_one_letter_code
_entity_poly.pdbx_strand_id
1 'polypeptide(L)'
;MRLFALVAAMVVLVTAAFWAGARVQLAVQEDKCLDLGGGRHPGDYPVCVVERFPDWISIGPIALLPAAVREMSTEETGNEQVILRLELNEDAAFAVAGLTRAKIGKDLELRVGNRMVSAVTVREEIANRRWNLILPKEAADLAVREYQ
;
A
#
# COMPACT_ATOMS: atom_id res chain seq x y z
N MET A 1 -2.20 60.70 5.85
CA MET A 1 -1.20 59.81 5.21
C MET A 1 -0.68 58.68 6.11
N ARG A 2 -0.26 58.93 7.36
CA ARG A 2 0.30 57.87 8.24
C ARG A 2 -0.65 56.69 8.55
N LEU A 3 -1.93 56.96 8.82
CA LEU A 3 -2.92 55.91 9.11
C LEU A 3 -3.16 54.98 7.92
N PHE A 4 -3.27 55.55 6.71
CA PHE A 4 -3.44 54.78 5.46
C PHE A 4 -2.25 53.87 5.16
N ALA A 5 -1.02 54.35 5.41
CA ALA A 5 0.19 53.55 5.22
C ALA A 5 0.25 52.36 6.19
N LEU A 6 -0.16 52.55 7.44
CA LEU A 6 -0.21 51.46 8.44
C LEU A 6 -1.28 50.41 8.09
N VAL A 7 -2.47 50.85 7.66
CA VAL A 7 -3.53 49.95 7.22
C VAL A 7 -3.10 49.15 5.99
N ALA A 8 -2.49 49.79 4.99
CA ALA A 8 -1.98 49.11 3.81
C ALA A 8 -0.89 48.08 4.17
N ALA A 9 0.04 48.43 5.05
CA ALA A 9 1.07 47.51 5.53
C ALA A 9 0.46 46.30 6.26
N MET A 10 -0.55 46.52 7.10
CA MET A 10 -1.24 45.44 7.82
C MET A 10 -1.94 44.48 6.85
N VAL A 11 -2.62 44.99 5.82
CA VAL A 11 -3.29 44.16 4.81
C VAL A 11 -2.29 43.29 4.06
N VAL A 12 -1.15 43.86 3.65
CA VAL A 12 -0.08 43.08 2.99
C VAL A 12 0.48 41.99 3.89
N LEU A 13 0.65 42.29 5.19
CA LEU A 13 1.21 41.34 6.15
C LEU A 13 0.25 40.17 6.41
N VAL A 14 -1.06 40.45 6.51
CA VAL A 14 -2.10 39.44 6.69
C VAL A 14 -2.25 38.56 5.44
N THR A 15 -2.24 39.13 4.24
CA THR A 15 -2.35 38.34 3.00
C THR A 15 -1.13 37.45 2.79
N ALA A 16 0.07 37.96 3.08
CA ALA A 16 1.30 37.16 3.04
C ALA A 16 1.27 36.00 4.05
N ALA A 17 0.84 36.26 5.29
CA ALA A 17 0.72 35.23 6.31
C ALA A 17 -0.33 34.16 5.94
N PHE A 18 -1.48 34.57 5.40
CA PHE A 18 -2.51 33.65 4.93
C PHE A 18 -2.00 32.78 3.77
N TRP A 19 -1.32 33.38 2.79
CA TRP A 19 -0.77 32.67 1.65
C TRP A 19 0.31 31.65 2.06
N ALA A 20 1.20 32.04 2.97
CA ALA A 20 2.19 31.14 3.55
C ALA A 20 1.53 29.98 4.31
N GLY A 21 0.52 30.27 5.13
CA GLY A 21 -0.24 29.26 5.87
C GLY A 21 -0.93 28.25 4.93
N ALA A 22 -1.56 28.74 3.86
CA ALA A 22 -2.21 27.88 2.87
C ALA A 22 -1.21 26.95 2.16
N ARG A 23 -0.01 27.45 1.80
CA ARG A 23 1.06 26.63 1.20
C ARG A 23 1.57 25.56 2.15
N VAL A 24 1.72 25.87 3.44
CA VAL A 24 2.16 24.89 4.44
C VAL A 24 1.10 23.80 4.64
N GLN A 25 -0.18 24.15 4.69
CA GLN A 25 -1.26 23.16 4.80
C GLN A 25 -1.30 22.21 3.61
N LEU A 26 -1.08 22.71 2.39
CA LEU A 26 -0.98 21.87 1.20
C LEU A 26 0.21 20.90 1.30
N ALA A 27 1.38 21.37 1.72
CA ALA A 27 2.56 20.52 1.88
C ALA A 27 2.34 19.41 2.94
N VAL A 28 1.72 19.74 4.08
CA VAL A 28 1.37 18.75 5.12
C VAL A 28 0.34 17.74 4.60
N GLN A 29 -0.58 18.18 3.75
CA GLN A 29 -1.57 17.29 3.15
C GLN A 29 -0.95 16.36 2.11
N GLU A 30 0.00 16.84 1.31
CA GLU A 30 0.77 16.03 0.37
C GLU A 30 1.65 15.00 1.10
N ASP A 31 2.31 15.38 2.19
CA ASP A 31 3.14 14.50 3.01
C ASP A 31 2.31 13.38 3.66
N LYS A 32 1.18 13.72 4.28
CA LYS A 32 0.22 12.74 4.78
C LYS A 32 -0.34 11.82 3.69
N CYS A 33 -0.48 12.32 2.47
CA CYS A 33 -0.98 11.50 1.36
C CYS A 33 0.07 10.48 0.93
N LEU A 34 1.34 10.88 0.87
CA LEU A 34 2.48 10.01 0.59
C LEU A 34 2.62 8.92 1.66
N ASP A 35 2.50 9.28 2.95
CA ASP A 35 2.57 8.33 4.06
C ASP A 35 1.45 7.28 4.03
N LEU A 36 0.27 7.65 3.54
CA LEU A 36 -0.88 6.75 3.40
C LEU A 36 -0.85 5.94 2.10
N GLY A 37 0.22 6.04 1.29
CA GLY A 37 0.37 5.32 0.04
C GLY A 37 -0.54 5.83 -1.10
N GLY A 38 -1.14 7.01 -0.93
CA GLY A 38 -1.96 7.66 -1.95
C GLY A 38 -1.15 8.54 -2.89
N GLY A 39 -1.70 8.80 -4.08
CA GLY A 39 -1.15 9.76 -5.05
C GLY A 39 -2.08 10.96 -5.27
N ARG A 40 -1.57 12.04 -5.88
CA ARG A 40 -2.44 13.12 -6.36
C ARG A 40 -3.36 12.56 -7.44
N HIS A 41 -4.67 12.65 -7.21
CA HIS A 41 -5.66 12.29 -8.21
C HIS A 41 -5.49 13.19 -9.45
N PRO A 42 -5.47 12.65 -10.68
CA PRO A 42 -5.47 13.47 -11.89
C PRO A 42 -6.80 14.24 -11.96
N GLY A 43 -6.75 15.58 -11.86
CA GLY A 43 -7.94 16.44 -11.92
C GLY A 43 -8.06 17.56 -10.88
N ASP A 44 -6.95 18.03 -10.29
CA ASP A 44 -6.89 19.21 -9.39
C ASP A 44 -7.76 19.15 -8.11
N TYR A 45 -8.31 18.00 -7.75
CA TYR A 45 -9.02 17.84 -6.48
C TYR A 45 -8.04 17.55 -5.31
N PRO A 46 -8.14 18.25 -4.17
CA PRO A 46 -7.25 18.08 -3.02
C PRO A 46 -7.57 16.84 -2.16
N VAL A 47 -8.43 15.94 -2.64
CA VAL A 47 -8.80 14.73 -1.90
C VAL A 47 -7.78 13.66 -2.23
N CYS A 48 -6.98 13.28 -1.23
CA CYS A 48 -6.14 12.10 -1.29
C CYS A 48 -7.06 10.88 -1.42
N VAL A 49 -7.04 10.24 -2.58
CA VAL A 49 -7.79 9.01 -2.81
C VAL A 49 -6.95 7.90 -2.21
N VAL A 50 -7.32 7.45 -1.01
CA VAL A 50 -6.87 6.14 -0.53
C VAL A 50 -7.62 5.14 -1.38
N GLU A 51 -6.97 4.65 -2.45
CA GLU A 51 -7.48 3.53 -3.22
C GLU A 51 -7.56 2.34 -2.26
N ARG A 52 -8.77 2.07 -1.77
CA ARG A 52 -9.08 0.83 -1.10
C ARG A 52 -9.13 -0.23 -2.18
N PHE A 53 -7.97 -0.72 -2.54
CA PHE A 53 -7.92 -2.00 -3.19
C PHE A 53 -8.48 -3.02 -2.19
N PRO A 54 -9.49 -3.82 -2.56
CA PRO A 54 -9.82 -4.97 -1.74
C PRO A 54 -8.53 -5.78 -1.59
N ASP A 55 -8.10 -6.00 -0.34
CA ASP A 55 -6.84 -6.66 0.01
C ASP A 55 -6.85 -8.11 -0.51
N TRP A 56 -6.62 -8.33 -1.80
CA TRP A 56 -6.73 -9.64 -2.43
C TRP A 56 -5.84 -10.65 -1.71
N ILE A 57 -4.53 -10.36 -1.64
CA ILE A 57 -3.58 -11.04 -0.79
C ILE A 57 -2.77 -9.96 -0.07
N SER A 58 -2.74 -9.97 1.26
CA SER A 58 -1.89 -9.06 2.04
C SER A 58 -0.90 -9.82 2.91
N ILE A 59 0.28 -9.24 3.01
CA ILE A 59 1.43 -9.76 3.75
C ILE A 59 1.85 -8.66 4.73
N GLY A 60 1.43 -8.79 5.98
CA GLY A 60 1.56 -7.73 6.97
C GLY A 60 0.94 -6.42 6.44
N PRO A 61 1.72 -5.33 6.32
CA PRO A 61 1.22 -4.04 5.81
C PRO A 61 1.18 -3.94 4.28
N ILE A 62 1.70 -4.92 3.52
CA ILE A 62 1.74 -4.85 2.06
C ILE A 62 0.53 -5.59 1.49
N ALA A 63 -0.31 -4.89 0.74
CA ALA A 63 -1.34 -5.50 -0.10
C ALA A 63 -0.78 -5.77 -1.50
N LEU A 64 -0.86 -7.03 -1.94
CA LEU A 64 -0.58 -7.43 -3.32
C LEU A 64 -1.83 -7.23 -4.17
N LEU A 65 -1.69 -6.44 -5.22
CA LEU A 65 -2.71 -6.19 -6.22
C LEU A 65 -2.68 -7.28 -7.29
N PRO A 66 -3.80 -7.60 -7.96
CA PRO A 66 -3.79 -8.48 -9.13
C PRO A 66 -2.77 -8.05 -10.20
N ALA A 67 -2.63 -6.75 -10.44
CA ALA A 67 -1.64 -6.18 -11.38
C ALA A 67 -0.17 -6.39 -10.95
N ALA A 68 0.07 -6.73 -9.68
CA ALA A 68 1.41 -7.05 -9.16
C ALA A 68 1.85 -8.48 -9.53
N VAL A 69 0.92 -9.33 -9.97
CA VAL A 69 1.14 -10.73 -10.32
C VAL A 69 1.13 -10.88 -11.83
N ARG A 70 2.24 -11.36 -12.40
CA ARG A 70 2.39 -11.66 -13.83
C ARG A 70 1.73 -12.98 -14.21
N GLU A 71 1.86 -13.98 -13.34
CA GLU A 71 1.31 -15.31 -13.56
C GLU A 71 0.89 -15.92 -12.23
N MET A 72 -0.22 -16.64 -12.24
CA MET A 72 -0.74 -17.36 -11.09
C MET A 72 -1.10 -18.79 -11.50
N SER A 73 -0.69 -19.74 -10.69
CA SER A 73 -1.01 -21.16 -10.86
C SER A 73 -1.35 -21.80 -9.52
N THR A 74 -2.17 -22.84 -9.55
CA THR A 74 -2.56 -23.60 -8.37
C THR A 74 -2.14 -25.04 -8.53
N GLU A 75 -1.51 -25.59 -7.50
CA GLU A 75 -1.12 -26.98 -7.43
C GLU A 75 -1.83 -27.61 -6.22
N GLU A 76 -2.75 -28.55 -6.47
CA GLU A 76 -3.47 -29.22 -5.39
C GLU A 76 -2.51 -30.12 -4.61
N THR A 77 -2.51 -29.95 -3.29
CA THR A 77 -1.87 -30.90 -2.37
C THR A 77 -2.97 -31.78 -1.81
N GLY A 78 -2.76 -33.11 -1.74
CA GLY A 78 -3.79 -34.10 -1.37
C GLY A 78 -4.42 -33.96 0.03
N ASN A 79 -4.12 -32.89 0.79
CA ASN A 79 -4.47 -32.68 2.19
C ASN A 79 -5.38 -31.45 2.41
N GLU A 80 -6.34 -31.18 1.52
CA GLU A 80 -7.21 -29.98 1.54
C GLU A 80 -6.45 -28.62 1.49
N GLN A 81 -5.18 -28.68 1.12
CA GLN A 81 -4.31 -27.53 0.93
C GLN A 81 -3.99 -27.37 -0.55
N VAL A 82 -3.86 -26.13 -0.98
CA VAL A 82 -3.50 -25.76 -2.35
C VAL A 82 -2.25 -24.90 -2.26
N ILE A 83 -1.28 -25.21 -3.11
CA ILE A 83 -0.11 -24.36 -3.32
C ILE A 83 -0.52 -23.34 -4.38
N LEU A 84 -0.72 -22.10 -3.97
CA LEU A 84 -0.91 -20.96 -4.85
C LEU A 84 0.47 -20.42 -5.23
N ARG A 85 0.88 -20.63 -6.48
CA ARG A 85 2.15 -20.15 -7.02
C ARG A 85 1.92 -18.85 -7.78
N LEU A 86 2.52 -17.78 -7.26
CA LEU A 86 2.45 -16.43 -7.79
C LEU A 86 3.80 -16.05 -8.38
N GLU A 87 3.80 -15.49 -9.59
CA GLU A 87 4.96 -14.83 -10.17
C GLU A 87 4.76 -13.32 -10.11
N LEU A 88 5.50 -12.65 -9.24
CA LEU A 88 5.42 -11.21 -9.02
C LEU A 88 6.17 -10.43 -10.09
N ASN A 89 5.72 -9.21 -10.37
CA ASN A 89 6.49 -8.23 -11.14
C ASN A 89 7.70 -7.70 -10.32
N GLU A 90 8.57 -6.92 -10.95
CA GLU A 90 9.83 -6.48 -10.32
C GLU A 90 9.58 -5.55 -9.12
N ASP A 91 8.63 -4.62 -9.24
CA ASP A 91 8.30 -3.67 -8.18
C ASP A 91 7.74 -4.37 -6.94
N ALA A 92 6.83 -5.33 -7.13
CA ALA A 92 6.24 -6.10 -6.04
C ALA A 92 7.26 -7.03 -5.39
N ALA A 93 8.08 -7.73 -6.18
CA ALA A 93 9.15 -8.56 -5.65
C ALA A 93 10.14 -7.73 -4.81
N PHE A 94 10.49 -6.52 -5.26
CA PHE A 94 11.35 -5.60 -4.51
C PHE A 94 10.72 -5.15 -3.19
N ALA A 95 9.44 -4.77 -3.21
CA ALA A 95 8.71 -4.36 -2.01
C ALA A 95 8.66 -5.46 -0.95
N VAL A 96 8.38 -6.69 -1.37
CA VAL A 96 8.30 -7.82 -0.44
C VAL A 96 9.68 -8.26 0.06
N ALA A 97 10.72 -8.18 -0.77
CA ALA A 97 12.10 -8.38 -0.33
C ALA A 97 12.49 -7.37 0.76
N GLY A 98 12.15 -6.09 0.56
CA GLY A 98 12.35 -5.04 1.57
C GLY A 98 11.62 -5.33 2.89
N LEU A 99 10.35 -5.74 2.82
CA LEU A 99 9.57 -6.08 4.02
C LEU A 99 10.14 -7.28 4.77
N THR A 100 10.44 -8.36 4.06
CA THR A 100 10.95 -9.60 4.67
C THR A 100 12.32 -9.36 5.31
N ARG A 101 13.21 -8.61 4.67
CA ARG A 101 14.49 -8.17 5.25
C ARG A 101 14.30 -7.41 6.57
N ALA A 102 13.31 -6.52 6.65
CA ALA A 102 13.03 -5.74 7.86
C ALA A 102 12.33 -6.53 8.98
N LYS A 103 11.80 -7.72 8.68
CA LYS A 103 10.98 -8.54 9.58
C LYS A 103 11.59 -9.91 9.90
N ILE A 104 12.87 -10.14 9.58
CA ILE A 104 13.57 -11.38 9.95
C ILE A 104 13.43 -11.65 11.46
N GLY A 105 13.02 -12.87 11.80
CA GLY A 105 12.76 -13.32 13.17
C GLY A 105 11.40 -12.89 13.75
N LYS A 106 10.54 -12.24 12.95
CA LYS A 106 9.17 -11.86 13.35
C LYS A 106 8.15 -12.63 12.52
N ASP A 107 6.94 -12.72 13.05
CA ASP A 107 5.80 -13.29 12.35
C ASP A 107 5.23 -12.29 11.35
N LEU A 108 4.88 -12.82 10.18
CA LEU A 108 4.27 -12.11 9.08
C LEU A 108 2.88 -12.70 8.86
N GLU A 109 1.86 -11.88 9.03
CA GLU A 109 0.48 -12.29 8.78
C GLU A 109 0.23 -12.33 7.28
N LEU A 110 -0.25 -13.48 6.81
CA LEU A 110 -0.77 -13.65 5.46
C LEU A 110 -2.29 -13.63 5.53
N ARG A 111 -2.90 -12.72 4.79
CA ARG A 111 -4.35 -12.58 4.69
C ARG A 111 -4.76 -12.69 3.23
N VAL A 112 -5.94 -13.26 3.01
CA VAL A 112 -6.62 -13.28 1.71
C VAL A 112 -7.97 -12.61 1.91
N GLY A 113 -8.19 -11.50 1.22
CA GLY A 113 -9.27 -10.58 1.58
C GLY A 113 -9.12 -10.10 3.03
N ASN A 114 -10.24 -10.17 3.77
CA ASN A 114 -10.30 -9.80 5.18
C ASN A 114 -9.98 -10.96 6.15
N ARG A 115 -9.59 -12.14 5.66
CA ARG A 115 -9.34 -13.32 6.50
C ARG A 115 -7.84 -13.55 6.68
N MET A 116 -7.40 -13.66 7.94
CA MET A 116 -6.07 -14.19 8.25
C MET A 116 -6.05 -15.68 7.89
N VAL A 117 -5.11 -16.08 7.03
CA VAL A 117 -4.98 -17.46 6.54
C VAL A 117 -3.79 -18.16 7.17
N SER A 118 -2.71 -17.42 7.42
CA SER A 118 -1.52 -17.97 8.08
C SER A 118 -0.72 -16.86 8.77
N ALA A 119 0.09 -17.24 9.75
CA ALA A 119 1.16 -16.41 10.31
C ALA A 119 2.47 -17.20 10.15
N VAL A 120 3.42 -16.64 9.41
CA VAL A 120 4.70 -17.30 9.11
C VAL A 120 5.86 -16.48 9.66
N THR A 121 6.75 -17.13 10.39
CA THR A 121 7.99 -16.49 10.86
C THR A 121 8.94 -16.30 9.68
N VAL A 122 9.32 -15.05 9.40
CA VAL A 122 10.28 -14.73 8.35
C VAL A 122 11.67 -15.16 8.81
N ARG A 123 12.25 -16.15 8.13
CA ARG A 123 13.59 -16.66 8.45
C ARG A 123 14.67 -15.96 7.65
N GLU A 124 14.36 -15.54 6.44
CA GLU A 124 15.29 -14.93 5.52
C GLU A 124 14.56 -13.96 4.58
N GLU A 125 15.35 -13.13 3.90
CA GLU A 125 14.85 -12.26 2.84
C GLU A 125 14.37 -13.10 1.65
N ILE A 126 13.17 -12.80 1.16
CA ILE A 126 12.60 -13.45 0.00
C ILE A 126 12.84 -12.53 -1.22
N ALA A 127 13.97 -12.74 -1.90
CA ALA A 127 14.40 -11.94 -3.05
C ALA A 127 13.92 -12.50 -4.41
N ASN A 128 13.17 -13.61 -4.40
CA ASN A 128 12.69 -14.25 -5.62
C ASN A 128 11.33 -13.66 -6.07
N ARG A 129 11.08 -13.73 -7.38
CA ARG A 129 9.80 -13.31 -7.97
C ARG A 129 8.72 -14.39 -7.85
N ARG A 130 9.13 -15.64 -7.60
CA ARG A 130 8.22 -16.78 -7.52
C ARG A 130 7.91 -17.10 -6.07
N TRP A 131 6.64 -17.00 -5.73
CA TRP A 131 6.11 -17.20 -4.39
C TRP A 131 5.21 -18.41 -4.37
N ASN A 132 5.43 -19.31 -3.43
CA ASN A 132 4.55 -20.46 -3.19
C ASN A 132 3.84 -20.23 -1.85
N LEU A 133 2.53 -20.00 -1.90
CA LEU A 133 1.70 -19.87 -0.70
C LEU A 133 0.95 -21.18 -0.49
N ILE A 134 1.11 -21.78 0.69
CA ILE A 134 0.33 -22.95 1.08
C ILE A 134 -0.92 -22.44 1.79
N LEU A 135 -2.07 -22.60 1.14
CA LEU A 135 -3.35 -22.08 1.61
C LEU A 135 -4.37 -23.21 1.76
N PRO A 136 -5.33 -23.12 2.69
CA PRO A 136 -6.53 -23.96 2.65
C PRO A 136 -7.25 -23.78 1.31
N LYS A 137 -7.84 -24.85 0.79
CA LYS A 137 -8.56 -24.83 -0.50
C LYS A 137 -9.58 -23.68 -0.61
N GLU A 138 -10.35 -23.42 0.44
CA GLU A 138 -11.32 -22.31 0.48
C GLU A 138 -10.68 -20.92 0.26
N ALA A 139 -9.50 -20.69 0.84
CA ALA A 139 -8.78 -19.42 0.72
C ALA A 139 -8.10 -19.30 -0.64
N ALA A 140 -7.56 -20.39 -1.18
CA ALA A 140 -7.02 -20.43 -2.53
C ALA A 140 -8.11 -20.15 -3.58
N ASP A 141 -9.28 -20.77 -3.44
CA ASP A 141 -10.42 -20.54 -4.34
C ASP A 141 -10.91 -19.09 -4.29
N LEU A 142 -10.90 -18.47 -3.10
CA LEU A 142 -11.21 -17.05 -2.95
C LEU A 142 -10.20 -16.19 -3.70
N ALA A 143 -8.90 -16.45 -3.52
CA ALA A 143 -7.85 -15.73 -4.21
C ALA A 143 -7.97 -15.89 -5.74
N VAL A 144 -8.22 -17.10 -6.24
CA VAL A 144 -8.36 -17.32 -7.69
C VAL A 144 -9.58 -16.58 -8.26
N ARG A 145 -10.71 -16.56 -7.53
CA ARG A 145 -11.91 -15.83 -7.97
C ARG A 145 -11.73 -14.31 -8.03
N GLU A 146 -10.99 -13.73 -7.08
CA GLU A 146 -10.75 -12.27 -7.05
C GLU A 146 -9.68 -11.81 -8.05
N TYR A 147 -8.88 -12.74 -8.59
CA TYR A 147 -7.88 -12.46 -9.62
C TYR A 147 -8.46 -12.36 -11.05
N GLN A 148 -9.57 -13.04 -11.31
CA GLN A 148 -10.25 -13.08 -12.63
C GLN A 148 -11.12 -11.84 -12.86
#